data_AF-A0A175S1J9-F1
#
_entry.id   AF-A0A175S1J9-F1
#
_cell.length_a   1.000
_cell.length_b   1.000
_cell.length_c   1.000
_cell.angle_alpha   90.00
_cell.angle_beta   90.00
_cell.angle_gamma   90.00
#
_symmetry.space_group_name_H-M   'P 1'
#
loop_
_entity.id
_entity.type
_entity.pdbx_description
1 polymer ?
#
loop_
_entity_poly.entity_id
_entity_poly.type
_entity_poly.pdbx_seq_one_letter_code
_entity_poly.pdbx_strand_id
1 'polypeptide(L)' 'MDAMRADWVEVSTDGPFRRYGLAVWDGPGDAWRLDGRYGQYVVVDQSRDAVVTVTAHEEMNDHRLAELAVSSLRAT' A
#
# COMPACT_ATOMS: atom_id res chain seq x y z
N MET A 1 19.42 12.55 -0.48
CA MET A 1 19.01 11.30 -1.16
C MET A 1 19.40 10.08 -0.33
N ASP A 2 19.39 10.15 1.02
CA ASP A 2 19.71 8.99 1.88
C ASP A 2 18.50 8.06 2.16
N ALA A 3 17.29 8.50 1.78
CA ALA A 3 16.03 7.84 2.07
C ALA A 3 15.51 6.89 0.97
N MET A 4 16.07 6.94 -0.24
CA MET A 4 15.65 6.03 -1.32
C MET A 4 16.48 4.74 -1.23
N ARG A 5 15.84 3.64 -0.84
CA ARG A 5 16.48 2.32 -0.64
C ARG A 5 15.83 1.29 -1.55
N ALA A 6 16.63 0.45 -2.19
CA ALA A 6 16.14 -0.67 -2.99
C ALA A 6 15.52 -1.77 -2.10
N ASP A 7 16.09 -1.95 -0.91
CA ASP A 7 15.62 -2.91 0.08
C ASP A 7 14.56 -2.30 1.00
N TRP A 8 13.76 -3.18 1.60
CA TRP A 8 12.82 -2.81 2.65
C TRP A 8 13.56 -2.33 3.90
N VAL A 9 13.13 -1.16 4.41
CA VAL A 9 13.52 -0.65 5.73
C VAL A 9 12.33 -0.77 6.66
N GLU A 10 12.53 -1.35 7.84
CA GLU A 10 11.51 -1.36 8.90
C GLU A 10 11.39 0.03 9.53
N VAL A 11 10.16 0.55 9.56
CA VAL A 11 9.81 1.90 10.03
C VAL A 11 8.92 1.83 11.28
N SER A 12 8.06 0.80 11.38
CA SER A 12 7.28 0.50 12.58
C SER A 12 7.06 -1.01 12.73
N THR A 13 6.82 -1.43 13.98
CA THR A 13 6.50 -2.83 14.31
C THR A 13 5.02 -3.16 14.13
N ASP A 14 4.16 -2.14 14.02
CA ASP A 14 2.71 -2.25 13.96
C ASP A 14 2.07 -1.21 13.02
N GLY A 15 0.77 -1.38 12.78
CA GLY A 15 -0.03 -0.48 11.94
C GLY A 15 0.17 -0.67 10.43
N PRO A 16 -0.42 0.20 9.61
CA PRO A 16 -0.42 0.06 8.15
C PRO A 16 0.87 0.51 7.46
N PHE A 17 1.85 1.05 8.19
CA PHE A 17 3.07 1.66 7.63
C PHE A 17 4.35 1.05 8.19
N ARG A 18 4.55 -0.26 7.98
CA ARG A 18 5.62 -1.00 8.68
C ARG A 18 6.95 -0.97 7.95
N ARG A 19 6.95 -1.13 6.63
CA ARG A 19 8.19 -1.17 5.83
C ARG A 19 8.12 -0.24 4.65
N TYR A 20 9.24 0.41 4.35
CA TYR A 20 9.38 1.36 3.25
C TYR A 20 10.61 1.08 2.40
N GLY A 21 10.50 1.22 1.09
CA GLY A 21 11.59 1.08 0.13
C GLY A 21 11.15 1.62 -1.23
N LEU A 22 12.05 2.19 -2.03
CA LEU A 22 11.78 2.72 -3.38
C LEU A 22 10.49 3.55 -3.51
N ALA A 23 10.19 4.40 -2.52
CA ALA A 23 8.98 5.20 -2.49
C ALA A 23 7.65 4.42 -2.39
N VAL A 24 7.70 3.16 -1.99
CA VAL A 24 6.54 2.30 -1.70
C VAL A 24 6.51 1.89 -0.23
N TRP A 25 5.31 1.60 0.25
CA TRP A 25 5.06 0.93 1.52
C TRP A 25 4.78 -0.55 1.29
N ASP A 26 5.10 -1.40 2.27
CA ASP A 26 4.52 -2.74 2.31
C ASP A 26 3.00 -2.64 2.44
N GLY A 27 2.26 -3.52 1.79
CA GLY A 27 0.80 -3.48 1.71
C GLY A 27 0.14 -4.58 2.55
N PRO A 28 -1.20 -4.56 2.62
CA PRO A 28 -1.96 -5.68 3.17
C PRO A 28 -1.67 -6.99 2.42
N GLY A 29 -1.38 -8.07 3.16
CA GLY A 29 -1.03 -9.37 2.55
C GLY A 29 0.33 -9.34 1.87
N ASP A 30 0.39 -9.83 0.63
CA ASP A 30 1.62 -9.88 -0.19
C ASP A 30 1.75 -8.67 -1.13
N ALA A 31 0.91 -7.65 -0.94
CA ALA A 31 0.91 -6.45 -1.77
C ALA A 31 1.98 -5.43 -1.33
N TRP A 32 2.27 -4.47 -2.21
CA TRP A 32 2.97 -3.23 -1.89
C TRP A 32 2.25 -2.05 -2.55
N ARG A 33 2.47 -0.84 -2.05
CA ARG A 33 1.63 0.31 -2.44
C ARG A 33 2.37 1.64 -2.49
N LEU A 34 1.88 2.53 -3.37
CA LEU A 34 2.16 3.95 -3.36
C LEU A 34 0.98 4.68 -2.75
N ASP A 35 1.27 5.63 -1.86
CA ASP A 35 0.27 6.34 -1.07
C ASP A 35 0.29 7.83 -1.44
N GLY A 36 -0.88 8.37 -1.74
CA GLY A 36 -1.13 9.80 -1.87
C GLY A 36 -2.20 10.25 -0.89
N ARG A 37 -2.15 11.53 -0.53
CA ARG A 37 -3.01 12.11 0.50
C ARG A 37 -4.50 11.94 0.16
N TYR A 38 -5.30 11.64 1.18
CA TYR A 38 -6.75 11.49 1.10
C TYR A 38 -7.23 10.23 0.39
N GLY A 39 -6.49 9.14 0.51
CA GLY A 39 -6.93 7.84 0.00
C GLY A 39 -6.57 7.56 -1.45
N GLN A 40 -5.53 8.20 -1.96
CA GLN A 40 -4.99 7.88 -3.29
C GLN A 40 -4.04 6.70 -3.14
N TYR A 41 -4.26 5.63 -3.91
CA TYR A 41 -3.38 4.47 -3.87
C TYR A 41 -3.09 3.90 -5.25
N VAL A 42 -1.87 3.38 -5.41
CA VAL A 42 -1.57 2.32 -6.38
C VAL A 42 -1.15 1.10 -5.57
N VAL A 43 -1.97 0.06 -5.60
CA VAL A 43 -1.72 -1.22 -4.90
C VAL A 43 -1.33 -2.26 -5.93
N VAL A 44 -0.18 -2.88 -5.74
CA VAL A 44 0.31 -3.97 -6.59
C VAL A 44 0.31 -5.27 -5.79
N ASP A 45 -0.48 -6.23 -6.25
CA ASP A 45 -0.57 -7.57 -5.67
C ASP A 45 -0.01 -8.58 -6.67
N GLN A 46 1.28 -8.90 -6.53
CA GLN A 46 1.96 -9.83 -7.42
C GLN A 46 1.40 -11.25 -7.33
N SER A 47 0.88 -11.65 -6.17
CA SER A 47 0.30 -13.00 -5.98
C SER A 47 -0.95 -13.22 -6.83
N ARG A 48 -1.60 -12.12 -7.24
CA ARG A 48 -2.82 -12.11 -8.05
C ARG A 48 -2.61 -11.53 -9.45
N ASP A 49 -1.36 -11.24 -9.82
CA ASP A 49 -0.99 -10.57 -11.08
C ASP A 49 -1.85 -9.33 -11.36
N ALA A 50 -2.07 -8.50 -10.33
CA ALA A 50 -3.05 -7.43 -10.35
C ALA A 50 -2.49 -6.10 -9.84
N VAL A 51 -3.02 -5.02 -10.42
CA VAL A 51 -2.82 -3.64 -9.95
C VAL A 51 -4.18 -3.00 -9.73
N VAL A 52 -4.38 -2.40 -8.55
CA VAL A 52 -5.57 -1.62 -8.22
C VAL A 52 -5.18 -0.17 -8.01
N THR A 53 -5.77 0.73 -8.78
CA THR A 53 -5.65 2.17 -8.56
C THR A 53 -6.89 2.69 -7.83
N VAL A 54 -6.68 3.40 -6.74
CA VAL A 54 -7.75 4.05 -5.98
C VAL A 54 -7.58 5.56 -6.11
N THR A 55 -8.64 6.22 -6.59
CA THR A 55 -8.78 7.66 -6.50
C THR A 55 -9.92 7.98 -5.55
N ALA A 56 -9.64 8.69 -4.47
CA ALA A 56 -10.63 8.97 -3.43
C ALA A 56 -10.39 10.34 -2.78
N HIS A 57 -11.32 10.71 -1.90
CA HIS A 57 -11.14 11.73 -0.89
C HIS A 57 -11.66 11.15 0.42
N GLU A 58 -10.76 10.68 1.27
CA GLU A 58 -11.07 10.24 2.63
C GLU A 58 -10.08 10.83 3.63
N GLU A 59 -10.59 11.45 4.69
CA GLU A 59 -9.77 12.26 5.61
C GLU A 59 -9.34 11.53 6.88
N MET A 60 -10.04 10.47 7.27
CA MET A 60 -9.86 9.86 8.59
C MET A 60 -9.24 8.47 8.54
N ASN A 61 -9.66 7.64 7.59
CA ASN A 61 -9.29 6.21 7.53
C ASN A 61 -8.81 5.78 6.14
N ASP A 62 -8.06 6.65 5.47
CA ASP A 62 -7.60 6.43 4.09
C ASP A 62 -6.89 5.09 3.88
N HIS A 63 -6.03 4.66 4.82
CA HIS A 63 -5.32 3.37 4.77
C HIS A 63 -6.24 2.16 4.58
N ARG A 64 -7.51 2.22 5.04
CA ARG A 64 -8.47 1.12 4.83
C ARG A 64 -8.82 0.90 3.37
N LEU A 65 -8.66 1.89 2.51
CA LEU A 65 -8.89 1.72 1.08
C LEU A 65 -7.90 0.75 0.44
N ALA A 66 -6.66 0.70 0.91
CA ALA A 66 -5.69 -0.30 0.48
C ALA A 66 -6.07 -1.72 0.94
N GLU A 67 -6.61 -1.86 2.15
CA GLU A 67 -7.12 -3.15 2.68
C GLU A 67 -8.32 -3.66 1.87
N LEU A 68 -9.25 -2.75 1.55
CA LEU A 68 -10.42 -3.06 0.73
C LEU A 68 -10.03 -3.41 -0.71
N ALA A 69 -9.04 -2.71 -1.28
CA ALA A 69 -8.52 -3.00 -2.62
C ALA A 69 -7.96 -4.42 -2.72
N VAL A 70 -7.14 -4.86 -1.75
CA VAL A 70 -6.63 -6.24 -1.75
C VAL A 70 -7.75 -7.26 -1.52
N SER A 71 -8.74 -6.91 -0.68
CA SER A 71 -9.86 -7.80 -0.35
C SER A 71 -10.80 -8.02 -1.55
N SER A 72 -11.01 -7.01 -2.40
CA SER A 72 -11.89 -7.13 -3.58
C SER A 72 -11.34 -8.10 -4.63
N LEU A 73 -10.02 -8.24 -4.73
CA LEU A 73 -9.36 -9.19 -5.63
C LEU A 73 -9.55 -10.67 -5.23
N ARG A 74 -10.07 -10.95 -4.03
CA ARG A 74 -10.34 -12.33 -3.55
C ARG A 74 -11.71 -12.85 -3.97
N ALA A 75 -12.59 -12.01 -4.51
CA ALA A 75 -14.01 -12.32 -4.71
C ALA A 75 -14.35 -12.88 -6.10
N THR A 76 -13.41 -13.50 -6.81
CA THR A 76 -13.64 -14.13 -8.13
C THR A 76 -13.44 -15.62 -8.04
#